data_AF-A0A2H9UJB6-F1
#
_entry.id   AF-A0A2H9UJB6-F1
#
_cell.length_a   1.000
_cell.length_b   1.000
_cell.length_c   1.000
_cell.angle_alpha   90.00
_cell.angle_beta   90.00
_cell.angle_gamma   90.00
#
_symmetry.space_group_name_H-M   'P 1'
#
loop_
_entity.id
_entity.type
_entity.pdbx_description
1 polymer ?
#
loop_
_entity_poly.entity_id
_entity_poly.type
_entity_poly.pdbx_seq_one_letter_code
_entity_poly.pdbx_strand_id
1 'polypeptide(L)'
;MPIESVQQSIHIRRKKNAVVFQNIARLWDLGRQAKSHQDLLDGLHPWNGPITLKFENNLPLALAGIGLLLIVSIFIAPENIWIQSGVFLGGLLLFWAYLCYEQQQPLDEVIGFLEDAALAKKYRLAFQQQPQHISIPLNPLHFIGHLKRLFPLFNQGSLSNEITRYASTIWEDENGQQHQVLLFQYHYIDEVQVRNKQGQPVKLMQVHKDLWGVFVFDIQIQGLAVTTSRRKFYYPYSHPWHSSDIRTNQRLSFYGSDPMQTSKLLSPGFVLRLADFFAQRQGDLLFHPENRMLCYLGPHDLFQVSSKHRHINDISTLRGHLRTFKLRQLEQLQHDLVQFLK
;
A
#
# COMPACT_ATOMS: atom_id res chain seq x y z
N MET A 1 -12.61 -35.35 40.55
CA MET A 1 -11.99 -35.40 39.21
C MET A 1 -12.40 -34.21 38.31
N PRO A 2 -11.90 -32.98 38.57
CA PRO A 2 -11.87 -31.93 37.54
C PRO A 2 -10.45 -31.38 37.27
N ILE A 3 -9.42 -31.82 38.01
CA ILE A 3 -8.05 -31.29 37.88
C ILE A 3 -7.33 -31.91 36.66
N GLU A 4 -7.59 -33.18 36.35
CA GLU A 4 -6.99 -33.86 35.19
C GLU A 4 -7.51 -33.32 33.85
N SER A 5 -8.80 -32.97 33.75
CA SER A 5 -9.37 -32.38 32.54
C SER A 5 -8.83 -30.96 32.30
N VAL A 6 -8.59 -30.20 33.38
CA VAL A 6 -7.97 -28.87 33.29
C VAL A 6 -6.51 -28.97 32.86
N GLN A 7 -5.72 -29.88 33.44
CA GLN A 7 -4.32 -30.11 33.03
C GLN A 7 -4.21 -30.60 31.58
N GLN A 8 -5.04 -31.55 31.17
CA GLN A 8 -5.11 -32.00 29.77
C GLN A 8 -5.53 -30.85 28.84
N SER A 9 -6.50 -30.02 29.23
CA SER A 9 -6.94 -28.88 28.41
C SER A 9 -5.85 -27.82 28.24
N ILE A 10 -5.04 -27.55 29.27
CA ILE A 10 -3.92 -26.58 29.22
C ILE A 10 -2.79 -27.15 28.35
N HIS A 11 -2.48 -28.44 28.49
CA HIS A 11 -1.45 -29.09 27.67
C HIS A 11 -1.84 -29.15 26.19
N ILE A 12 -3.10 -29.49 25.89
CA ILE A 12 -3.63 -29.51 24.52
C ILE A 12 -3.62 -28.09 23.90
N ARG A 13 -3.97 -27.05 24.66
CA ARG A 13 -3.95 -25.66 24.18
C ARG A 13 -2.53 -25.16 23.90
N ARG A 14 -1.56 -25.43 24.79
CA ARG A 14 -0.15 -25.13 24.51
C ARG A 14 0.34 -25.85 23.25
N LYS A 15 -0.08 -27.10 23.05
CA LYS A 15 0.23 -27.86 21.82
C LYS A 15 -0.42 -27.26 20.57
N LYS A 16 -1.66 -26.78 20.66
CA LYS A 16 -2.36 -26.11 19.54
C LYS A 16 -1.75 -24.75 19.20
N ASN A 17 -1.42 -23.92 20.18
CA ASN A 17 -0.72 -22.66 19.92
C ASN A 17 0.69 -22.90 19.38
N ALA A 18 1.40 -23.93 19.87
CA ALA A 18 2.69 -24.34 19.31
C ALA A 18 2.60 -24.75 17.83
N VAL A 19 1.50 -25.41 17.43
CA VAL A 19 1.22 -25.70 16.02
C VAL A 19 1.05 -24.41 15.20
N VAL A 20 0.35 -23.40 15.72
CA VAL A 20 0.21 -22.09 15.04
C VAL A 20 1.57 -21.42 14.86
N PHE A 21 2.44 -21.46 15.88
CA PHE A 21 3.81 -20.94 15.76
C PHE A 21 4.67 -21.70 14.75
N GLN A 22 4.56 -23.03 14.71
CA GLN A 22 5.25 -23.84 13.70
C GLN A 22 4.74 -23.50 12.29
N ASN A 23 3.43 -23.29 12.13
CA ASN A 23 2.85 -22.86 10.88
C ASN A 23 3.38 -21.49 10.45
N ILE A 24 3.42 -20.52 11.37
CA ILE A 24 4.01 -19.19 11.17
C ILE A 24 5.47 -19.30 10.69
N ALA A 25 6.29 -20.10 11.36
CA ALA A 25 7.69 -20.29 10.96
C ALA A 25 7.81 -20.89 9.55
N ARG A 26 7.00 -21.90 9.23
CA ARG A 26 6.98 -22.50 7.90
C ARG A 26 6.49 -21.53 6.82
N LEU A 27 5.54 -20.65 7.14
CA LEU A 27 5.06 -19.61 6.23
C LEU A 27 6.17 -18.57 5.94
N TRP A 28 6.96 -18.18 6.94
CA TRP A 28 8.15 -17.35 6.74
C TRP A 28 9.16 -18.01 5.81
N ASP A 29 9.46 -19.29 6.03
CA ASP A 29 10.39 -20.05 5.18
C ASP A 29 9.89 -20.16 3.74
N LEU A 30 8.60 -20.45 3.56
CA LEU A 30 7.96 -20.53 2.26
C LEU A 30 8.02 -19.20 1.51
N GLY A 31 7.70 -18.09 2.18
CA GLY A 31 7.77 -16.76 1.57
C GLY A 31 9.19 -16.36 1.16
N ARG A 32 10.21 -16.79 1.93
CA ARG A 32 11.63 -16.54 1.60
C ARG A 32 12.14 -17.42 0.46
N GLN A 33 11.71 -18.68 0.38
CA GLN A 33 12.20 -19.65 -0.61
C GLN A 33 11.46 -19.58 -1.95
N ALA A 34 10.22 -19.08 -1.98
CA ALA A 34 9.41 -19.02 -3.18
C ALA A 34 10.05 -18.15 -4.27
N LYS A 35 10.31 -18.75 -5.44
CA LYS A 35 10.89 -18.04 -6.59
C LYS A 35 9.81 -17.31 -7.38
N SER A 36 8.66 -17.95 -7.58
CA SER A 36 7.50 -17.42 -8.30
C SER A 36 6.26 -17.26 -7.43
N HIS A 37 5.27 -16.52 -7.92
CA HIS A 37 3.96 -16.42 -7.26
C HIS A 37 3.25 -17.78 -7.21
N GLN A 38 3.39 -18.59 -8.24
CA GLN A 38 2.78 -19.92 -8.29
C GLN A 38 3.45 -20.87 -7.29
N ASP A 39 4.78 -20.83 -7.17
CA ASP A 39 5.52 -21.62 -6.17
C ASP A 39 5.06 -21.31 -4.75
N LEU A 40 4.77 -20.04 -4.47
CA LEU A 40 4.22 -19.59 -3.18
C LEU A 40 2.84 -20.21 -2.95
N LEU A 41 1.95 -20.18 -3.96
CA LEU A 41 0.61 -20.77 -3.85
C LEU A 41 0.61 -22.30 -3.77
N ASP A 42 1.56 -22.95 -4.43
CA ASP A 42 1.74 -24.40 -4.42
C ASP A 42 2.34 -24.89 -3.09
N GLY A 43 3.25 -24.12 -2.49
CA GLY A 43 3.76 -24.42 -1.15
C GLY A 43 2.68 -24.38 -0.05
N LEU A 44 1.60 -23.63 -0.26
CA LEU A 44 0.45 -23.56 0.65
C LEU A 44 -0.51 -24.76 0.49
N HIS A 45 -0.35 -25.59 -0.55
CA HIS A 45 -1.22 -26.74 -0.77
C HIS A 45 -0.54 -27.89 -1.54
N PRO A 46 -0.41 -29.10 -0.96
CA PRO A 46 -0.99 -29.54 0.31
C PRO A 46 -0.13 -29.16 1.53
N TRP A 47 -0.76 -28.69 2.61
CA TRP A 47 -0.05 -28.26 3.82
C TRP A 47 0.49 -29.41 4.68
N ASN A 48 0.15 -30.68 4.40
CA ASN A 48 0.66 -31.87 5.11
C ASN A 48 0.74 -31.71 6.64
N GLY A 49 -0.31 -31.16 7.24
CA GLY A 49 -0.37 -30.84 8.67
C GLY A 49 -1.63 -30.06 9.05
N PRO A 50 -1.81 -29.73 10.34
CA PRO A 50 -2.93 -28.90 10.81
C PRO A 50 -2.88 -27.51 10.17
N ILE A 51 -3.98 -27.11 9.53
CA ILE A 51 -4.10 -25.87 8.74
C ILE A 51 -4.43 -24.62 9.57
N THR A 52 -4.54 -24.74 10.89
CA THR A 52 -5.02 -23.68 11.79
C THR A 52 -3.98 -22.56 11.94
N LEU A 53 -4.41 -21.32 11.76
CA LEU A 53 -3.62 -20.11 12.01
C LEU A 53 -4.15 -19.26 13.17
N LYS A 54 -5.28 -19.63 13.78
CA LYS A 54 -5.90 -18.89 14.87
C LYS A 54 -5.41 -19.37 16.25
N PHE A 55 -4.91 -18.45 17.07
CA PHE A 55 -4.61 -18.71 18.48
C PHE A 55 -5.87 -18.94 19.33
N GLU A 56 -5.84 -19.93 20.23
CA GLU A 56 -6.97 -20.26 21.10
C GLU A 56 -6.93 -19.48 22.43
N ASN A 57 -7.46 -18.25 22.44
CA ASN A 57 -7.45 -17.36 23.63
C ASN A 57 -8.70 -17.41 24.52
N ASN A 58 -9.58 -18.40 24.34
CA ASN A 58 -10.85 -18.47 25.09
C ASN A 58 -10.67 -18.62 26.62
N LEU A 59 -9.60 -19.30 27.07
CA LEU A 59 -9.32 -19.50 28.50
C LEU A 59 -8.77 -18.24 29.17
N PRO A 60 -7.75 -17.55 28.62
CA PRO A 60 -7.34 -16.24 29.10
C PRO A 60 -8.53 -15.26 29.21
N LEU A 61 -9.41 -15.23 28.21
CA LEU A 61 -10.60 -14.38 28.24
C LEU A 61 -11.60 -14.78 29.34
N ALA A 62 -11.85 -16.08 29.53
CA ALA A 62 -12.71 -16.55 30.62
C ALA A 62 -12.13 -16.25 32.01
N LEU A 63 -10.81 -16.47 32.19
CA LEU A 63 -10.09 -16.13 33.42
C LEU A 63 -10.14 -14.63 33.71
N ALA A 64 -9.97 -13.81 32.67
CA ALA A 64 -10.09 -12.36 32.81
C ALA A 64 -11.50 -11.94 33.20
N GLY A 65 -12.53 -12.51 32.58
CA GLY A 65 -13.93 -12.25 32.92
C GLY A 65 -14.28 -12.62 34.36
N ILE A 66 -13.84 -13.80 34.81
CA ILE A 66 -14.02 -14.25 36.21
C ILE A 66 -13.24 -13.35 37.17
N GLY A 67 -11.99 -13.01 36.85
CA GLY A 67 -11.17 -12.12 37.66
C GLY A 67 -11.77 -10.72 37.82
N LEU A 68 -12.34 -10.16 36.74
CA LEU A 68 -13.00 -8.86 36.76
C LEU A 68 -14.28 -8.89 37.61
N LEU A 69 -15.08 -9.96 37.50
CA LEU A 69 -16.29 -10.16 38.31
C LEU A 69 -15.96 -10.21 39.81
N LEU A 70 -14.90 -10.93 40.18
CA LEU A 70 -14.43 -11.01 41.57
C LEU A 70 -13.97 -9.65 42.11
N ILE A 71 -13.29 -8.85 41.27
CA ILE A 71 -12.86 -7.49 41.66
C ILE A 71 -14.08 -6.58 41.85
N VAL A 72 -15.06 -6.62 40.94
CA VAL A 72 -16.26 -5.77 41.02
C VAL A 72 -17.14 -6.13 42.22
N SER A 73 -17.07 -7.37 42.70
CA SER A 73 -17.85 -7.83 43.85
C SER A 73 -17.55 -7.06 45.15
N ILE A 74 -16.38 -6.42 45.26
CA ILE A 74 -16.03 -5.59 46.44
C ILE A 74 -16.94 -4.37 46.63
N PHE A 75 -17.53 -3.84 45.55
CA PHE A 75 -18.45 -2.71 45.63
C PHE A 75 -19.81 -3.07 46.26
N ILE A 76 -20.15 -4.36 46.35
CA ILE A 76 -21.44 -4.83 46.86
C ILE A 76 -21.39 -5.03 48.39
N ALA A 77 -20.28 -5.53 48.92
CA ALA A 77 -20.11 -5.79 50.36
C ALA A 77 -18.64 -5.65 50.80
N PRO A 78 -18.16 -4.40 51.00
CA PRO A 78 -16.74 -4.11 51.23
C PRO A 78 -16.21 -4.60 52.58
N GLU A 79 -17.10 -4.75 53.58
CA GLU A 79 -16.78 -5.19 54.95
C GLU A 79 -16.55 -6.71 55.05
N ASN A 80 -16.88 -7.48 54.01
CA ASN A 80 -16.78 -8.94 54.04
C ASN A 80 -15.35 -9.40 53.67
N ILE A 81 -14.66 -10.01 54.65
CA ILE A 81 -13.29 -10.55 54.52
C ILE A 81 -13.18 -11.55 53.35
N TRP A 82 -14.22 -12.34 53.07
CA TRP A 82 -14.23 -13.28 51.94
C TRP A 82 -14.25 -12.57 50.58
N ILE A 83 -14.86 -11.39 50.51
CA ILE A 83 -14.93 -10.59 49.28
C ILE A 83 -13.60 -9.85 49.07
N GLN A 84 -12.97 -9.39 50.15
CA GLN A 84 -11.62 -8.81 50.11
C GLN A 84 -10.57 -9.83 49.63
N SER A 85 -10.62 -11.09 50.08
CA SER A 85 -9.74 -12.15 49.57
C SER A 85 -10.04 -12.50 48.11
N GLY A 86 -11.32 -12.39 47.69
CA GLY A 86 -11.77 -12.53 46.31
C GLY A 86 -11.12 -11.53 45.36
N VAL A 87 -10.84 -10.29 45.80
CA VAL A 87 -10.12 -9.29 44.99
C VAL A 87 -8.67 -9.70 44.72
N PHE A 88 -7.97 -10.22 45.74
CA PHE A 88 -6.62 -10.74 45.55
C PHE A 88 -6.59 -11.92 44.57
N LEU A 89 -7.55 -12.85 44.70
CA LEU A 89 -7.72 -13.96 43.76
C LEU A 89 -8.03 -13.45 42.34
N GLY A 90 -8.90 -12.45 42.21
CA GLY A 90 -9.23 -11.80 40.94
C GLY A 90 -8.02 -11.17 40.27
N GLY A 91 -7.16 -10.50 41.04
CA GLY A 91 -5.88 -9.97 40.58
C GLY A 91 -4.92 -11.05 40.07
N LEU A 92 -4.80 -12.17 40.81
CA LEU A 92 -4.01 -13.33 40.36
C LEU A 92 -4.57 -13.94 39.06
N LEU A 93 -5.89 -14.04 38.92
CA LEU A 93 -6.51 -14.56 37.69
C LEU A 93 -6.30 -13.63 36.50
N LEU A 94 -6.36 -12.31 36.68
CA LEU A 94 -6.01 -11.34 35.64
C LEU A 94 -4.54 -11.43 35.25
N PHE A 95 -3.63 -11.55 36.22
CA PHE A 95 -2.21 -11.74 35.96
C PHE A 95 -1.95 -13.04 35.19
N TRP A 96 -2.61 -14.13 35.59
CA TRP A 96 -2.52 -15.41 34.90
C TRP A 96 -3.12 -15.38 33.49
N ALA A 97 -4.24 -14.67 33.31
CA ALA A 97 -4.85 -14.43 32.01
C ALA A 97 -3.90 -13.66 31.09
N TYR A 98 -3.24 -12.62 31.60
CA TYR A 98 -2.24 -11.86 30.85
C TYR A 98 -1.07 -12.73 30.39
N LEU A 99 -0.50 -13.55 31.29
CA LEU A 99 0.60 -14.46 30.94
C LEU A 99 0.23 -15.54 29.92
N CYS A 100 -1.05 -15.95 29.87
CA CYS A 100 -1.52 -16.98 28.96
C CYS A 100 -2.12 -16.42 27.65
N TYR A 101 -2.26 -15.09 27.53
CA TYR A 101 -2.85 -14.45 26.37
C TYR A 101 -1.83 -14.39 25.23
N GLU A 102 -2.14 -15.05 24.10
CA GLU A 102 -1.28 -15.02 22.93
C GLU A 102 -1.69 -13.91 21.97
N GLN A 103 -0.75 -13.07 21.55
CA GLN A 103 -1.03 -11.95 20.67
C GLN A 103 -1.12 -12.39 19.21
N GLN A 104 -2.04 -11.80 18.43
CA GLN A 104 -2.20 -12.11 17.00
C GLN A 104 -1.14 -11.44 16.10
N GLN A 105 -0.35 -10.50 16.62
CA GLN A 105 0.66 -9.74 15.87
C GLN A 105 1.59 -10.59 15.00
N PRO A 106 2.20 -11.70 15.50
CA PRO A 106 3.10 -12.51 14.67
C PRO A 106 2.41 -13.12 13.46
N LEU A 107 1.12 -13.42 13.55
CA LEU A 107 0.34 -13.93 12.42
C LEU A 107 0.10 -12.82 11.39
N ASP A 108 -0.32 -11.64 11.84
CA ASP A 108 -0.59 -10.50 10.97
C ASP A 108 0.69 -10.07 10.21
N GLU A 109 1.84 -10.10 10.88
CA GLU A 109 3.14 -9.82 10.27
C GLU A 109 3.50 -10.82 9.16
N VAL A 110 3.32 -12.12 9.40
CA VAL A 110 3.59 -13.16 8.39
C VAL A 110 2.65 -13.03 7.20
N ILE A 111 1.37 -12.76 7.46
CA ILE A 111 0.37 -12.56 6.40
C ILE A 111 0.76 -11.33 5.57
N GLY A 112 1.06 -10.19 6.21
CA GLY A 112 1.52 -8.99 5.52
C GLY A 112 2.78 -9.22 4.70
N PHE A 113 3.76 -9.95 5.25
CA PHE A 113 4.96 -10.35 4.53
C PHE A 113 4.65 -11.21 3.30
N LEU A 114 3.78 -12.21 3.43
CA LEU A 114 3.38 -13.07 2.32
C LEU A 114 2.56 -12.32 1.27
N GLU A 115 1.74 -11.35 1.68
CA GLU A 115 1.03 -10.44 0.77
C GLU A 115 2.02 -9.61 -0.05
N ASP A 116 2.97 -8.94 0.61
CA ASP A 116 4.00 -8.14 -0.07
C ASP A 116 4.87 -9.00 -0.99
N ALA A 117 5.28 -10.19 -0.54
CA ALA A 117 6.04 -11.13 -1.35
C ALA A 117 5.22 -11.61 -2.56
N ALA A 118 3.96 -11.98 -2.37
CA ALA A 118 3.11 -12.44 -3.45
C ALA A 118 2.81 -11.31 -4.45
N LEU A 119 2.61 -10.06 -4.00
CA LEU A 119 2.47 -8.88 -4.88
C LEU A 119 3.75 -8.65 -5.69
N ALA A 120 4.90 -8.64 -5.01
CA ALA A 120 6.20 -8.47 -5.63
C ALA A 120 6.44 -9.48 -6.74
N LYS A 121 6.11 -10.76 -6.51
CA LYS A 121 6.27 -11.82 -7.51
C LYS A 121 5.24 -11.75 -8.62
N LYS A 122 3.96 -11.50 -8.30
CA LYS A 122 2.87 -11.48 -9.28
C LYS A 122 3.00 -10.35 -10.29
N TYR A 123 3.36 -9.16 -9.81
CA TYR A 123 3.49 -7.94 -10.64
C TYR A 123 4.96 -7.60 -10.97
N ARG A 124 5.90 -8.51 -10.65
CA ARG A 124 7.35 -8.33 -10.82
C ARG A 124 7.86 -7.00 -10.23
N LEU A 125 7.30 -6.61 -9.08
CA LEU A 125 7.65 -5.37 -8.39
C LEU A 125 8.94 -5.58 -7.58
N ALA A 126 9.98 -4.90 -7.97
CA ALA A 126 11.22 -4.79 -7.24
C ALA A 126 11.19 -3.54 -6.34
N PHE A 127 10.68 -3.72 -5.12
CA PHE A 127 10.56 -2.64 -4.14
C PHE A 127 11.91 -2.04 -3.77
N GLN A 128 11.97 -0.71 -3.68
CA GLN A 128 13.16 0.06 -3.31
C GLN A 128 14.39 -0.21 -4.21
N GLN A 129 14.19 -0.73 -5.41
CA GLN A 129 15.25 -1.00 -6.38
C GLN A 129 15.12 -0.07 -7.59
N GLN A 130 16.27 0.21 -8.22
CA GLN A 130 16.32 1.01 -9.44
C GLN A 130 15.91 0.17 -10.66
N PRO A 131 15.40 0.79 -11.74
CA PRO A 131 15.21 0.12 -13.02
C PRO A 131 16.55 -0.40 -13.56
N GLN A 132 16.55 -1.62 -14.12
CA GLN A 132 17.78 -2.33 -14.52
C GLN A 132 18.54 -1.66 -15.67
N HIS A 133 17.88 -0.80 -16.46
CA HIS A 133 18.50 -0.14 -17.61
C HIS A 133 19.33 1.11 -17.24
N ILE A 134 19.30 1.56 -15.99
CA ILE A 134 20.10 2.71 -15.55
C ILE A 134 21.52 2.22 -15.27
N SER A 135 22.43 2.47 -16.21
CA SER A 135 23.81 1.97 -16.21
C SER A 135 24.66 2.38 -15.01
N ILE A 136 24.24 3.38 -14.23
CA ILE A 136 24.96 3.87 -13.06
C ILE A 136 24.15 3.51 -11.81
N PRO A 137 24.65 2.57 -10.97
CA PRO A 137 24.00 2.28 -9.69
C PRO A 137 24.15 3.50 -8.78
N LEU A 138 23.10 4.32 -8.73
CA LEU A 138 23.05 5.45 -7.80
C LEU A 138 22.67 4.91 -6.41
N ASN A 139 23.00 5.64 -5.35
CA ASN A 139 22.37 5.38 -4.06
C ASN A 139 20.84 5.65 -4.20
N PRO A 140 19.96 4.75 -3.73
CA PRO A 140 18.51 4.91 -3.74
C PRO A 140 17.98 6.33 -3.44
N LEU A 141 18.52 6.99 -2.42
CA LEU A 141 18.11 8.33 -2.02
C LEU A 141 18.47 9.38 -3.08
N HIS A 142 19.67 9.28 -3.66
CA HIS A 142 20.13 10.19 -4.71
C HIS A 142 19.34 9.99 -6.00
N PHE A 143 18.99 8.75 -6.33
CA PHE A 143 18.17 8.43 -7.49
C PHE A 143 16.78 9.08 -7.41
N ILE A 144 16.08 8.89 -6.29
CA ILE A 144 14.78 9.50 -6.06
C ILE A 144 14.88 11.02 -6.04
N GLY A 145 15.91 11.58 -5.39
CA GLY A 145 16.17 13.02 -5.40
C GLY A 145 16.40 13.57 -6.81
N HIS A 146 17.09 12.83 -7.67
CA HIS A 146 17.29 13.19 -9.07
C HIS A 146 15.97 13.16 -9.84
N LEU A 147 15.20 12.06 -9.79
CA LEU A 147 13.90 11.96 -10.47
C LEU A 147 12.94 13.08 -10.07
N LYS A 148 12.90 13.44 -8.78
CA LYS A 148 12.07 14.56 -8.29
C LYS A 148 12.46 15.90 -8.91
N ARG A 149 13.74 16.12 -9.23
CA ARG A 149 14.21 17.37 -9.86
C ARG A 149 13.90 17.44 -11.35
N LEU A 150 13.71 16.30 -12.00
CA LEU A 150 13.40 16.23 -13.44
C LEU A 150 12.00 16.73 -13.78
N PHE A 151 11.06 16.71 -12.82
CA PHE A 151 9.68 17.14 -13.06
C PHE A 151 9.22 18.22 -12.08
N PRO A 152 8.51 19.26 -12.56
CA PRO A 152 7.94 20.32 -11.72
C PRO A 152 6.67 19.89 -10.95
N LEU A 153 6.44 18.60 -10.77
CA LEU A 153 5.28 18.02 -10.07
C LEU A 153 5.50 17.90 -8.58
N PHE A 154 6.75 17.73 -8.18
CA PHE A 154 7.17 17.51 -6.82
C PHE A 154 7.38 18.85 -6.11
N ASN A 155 7.25 18.87 -4.78
CA ASN A 155 7.21 20.06 -3.93
C ASN A 155 5.83 20.74 -3.83
N GLN A 156 4.77 19.94 -3.73
CA GLN A 156 3.40 20.43 -3.49
C GLN A 156 3.17 20.90 -2.05
N GLY A 157 3.78 20.21 -1.08
CA GLY A 157 3.66 20.46 0.35
C GLY A 157 4.52 21.62 0.82
N SER A 158 4.01 22.38 1.78
CA SER A 158 4.75 23.46 2.43
C SER A 158 5.82 22.97 3.41
N LEU A 159 5.63 21.80 4.04
CA LEU A 159 6.53 21.28 5.08
C LEU A 159 7.41 20.13 4.62
N SER A 160 6.81 19.07 4.06
CA SER A 160 7.53 17.90 3.57
C SER A 160 6.98 17.41 2.24
N ASN A 161 7.86 16.81 1.45
CA ASN A 161 7.61 16.29 0.12
C ASN A 161 8.51 15.08 -0.11
N GLU A 162 7.97 13.88 0.06
CA GLU A 162 8.75 12.65 0.10
C GLU A 162 8.15 11.58 -0.81
N ILE A 163 9.01 10.79 -1.45
CA ILE A 163 8.58 9.56 -2.10
C ILE A 163 8.84 8.44 -1.09
N THR A 164 7.78 7.96 -0.45
CA THR A 164 7.86 7.06 0.72
C THR A 164 8.00 5.60 0.32
N ARG A 165 7.32 5.19 -0.75
CA ARG A 165 7.35 3.82 -1.29
C ARG A 165 7.53 3.87 -2.80
N TYR A 166 8.40 3.04 -3.35
CA TYR A 166 8.55 2.88 -4.80
C TYR A 166 8.95 1.45 -5.17
N ALA A 167 8.64 1.06 -6.40
CA ALA A 167 8.98 -0.25 -6.95
C ALA A 167 9.26 -0.18 -8.46
N SER A 168 10.31 -0.83 -8.93
CA SER A 168 10.58 -0.97 -10.35
C SER A 168 9.88 -2.22 -10.91
N THR A 169 9.42 -2.15 -12.15
CA THR A 169 8.81 -3.24 -12.90
C THR A 169 8.99 -3.03 -14.40
N ILE A 170 8.65 -4.04 -15.19
CA ILE A 170 8.70 -3.99 -16.65
C ILE A 170 7.30 -4.27 -17.16
N TRP A 171 6.78 -3.35 -17.96
CA TRP A 171 5.53 -3.53 -18.69
C TRP A 171 5.86 -3.90 -20.13
N GLU A 172 5.08 -4.81 -20.71
CA GLU A 172 5.22 -5.23 -22.09
C GLU A 172 3.97 -4.76 -22.85
N ASP A 173 4.18 -4.13 -24.00
CA ASP A 173 3.09 -3.76 -24.89
C ASP A 173 2.63 -4.96 -25.73
N GLU A 174 1.53 -4.80 -26.48
CA GLU A 174 1.01 -5.86 -27.37
C GLU A 174 1.98 -6.22 -28.50
N ASN A 175 2.95 -5.36 -28.81
CA ASN A 175 3.95 -5.56 -29.85
C ASN A 175 5.25 -6.22 -29.32
N GLY A 176 5.32 -6.52 -28.02
CA GLY A 176 6.49 -7.10 -27.35
C GLY A 176 7.57 -6.08 -26.95
N GLN A 177 7.31 -4.77 -27.08
CA GLN A 177 8.17 -3.71 -26.58
C GLN A 177 8.09 -3.64 -25.06
N GLN A 178 9.26 -3.69 -24.42
CA GLN A 178 9.38 -3.60 -22.97
C GLN A 178 9.60 -2.15 -22.54
N HIS A 179 8.75 -1.68 -21.63
CA HIS A 179 8.85 -0.40 -20.97
C HIS A 179 9.30 -0.60 -19.53
N GLN A 180 10.41 0.03 -19.16
CA GLN A 180 10.86 0.09 -17.77
C GLN A 180 9.98 1.10 -17.03
N VAL A 181 9.45 0.68 -15.87
CA VAL A 181 8.50 1.48 -15.10
C VAL A 181 8.91 1.54 -13.63
N LEU A 182 8.80 2.71 -13.03
CA LEU A 182 8.97 2.91 -11.59
C LEU A 182 7.65 3.41 -10.99
N LEU A 183 6.98 2.58 -10.22
CA LEU A 183 5.80 2.95 -9.44
C LEU A 183 6.24 3.67 -8.17
N PHE A 184 5.51 4.69 -7.74
CA PHE A 184 5.83 5.40 -6.51
C PHE A 184 4.61 5.96 -5.79
N GLN A 185 4.75 6.12 -4.48
CA GLN A 185 3.87 6.87 -3.58
C GLN A 185 4.59 8.16 -3.19
N TYR A 186 3.94 9.28 -3.42
CA TYR A 186 4.37 10.62 -3.05
C TYR A 186 3.52 11.14 -1.89
N HIS A 187 4.17 11.33 -0.74
CA HIS A 187 3.58 11.90 0.45
C HIS A 187 4.00 13.35 0.60
N TYR A 188 3.06 14.23 0.89
CA TYR A 188 3.37 15.61 1.21
C TYR A 188 2.51 16.17 2.33
N ILE A 189 3.07 17.13 3.05
CA ILE A 189 2.45 17.75 4.23
C ILE A 189 2.29 19.24 3.96
N ASP A 190 1.04 19.68 4.02
CA ASP A 190 0.66 21.09 3.99
C ASP A 190 0.38 21.59 5.41
N GLU A 191 0.86 22.78 5.73
CA GLU A 191 0.49 23.49 6.95
C GLU A 191 -0.63 24.48 6.66
N VAL A 192 -1.81 24.25 7.25
CA VAL A 192 -2.98 25.10 7.07
C VAL A 192 -3.29 25.83 8.37
N GLN A 193 -3.35 27.15 8.30
CA GLN A 193 -3.82 27.98 9.40
C GLN A 193 -5.34 27.96 9.46
N VAL A 194 -5.89 27.32 10.49
CA VAL A 194 -7.34 27.37 10.75
C VAL A 194 -7.67 28.67 11.47
N ARG A 195 -8.44 29.52 10.79
CA ARG A 195 -8.98 30.76 11.36
C ARG A 195 -10.29 30.45 12.09
N ASN A 196 -10.49 31.06 13.26
CA ASN A 196 -11.77 30.95 13.98
C ASN A 196 -12.89 31.75 13.27
N LYS A 197 -14.11 31.67 13.81
CA LYS A 197 -15.28 32.46 13.32
C LYS A 197 -15.08 33.99 13.39
N GLN A 198 -14.06 34.48 14.10
CA GLN A 198 -13.68 35.88 14.22
C GLN A 198 -12.45 36.25 13.35
N GLY A 199 -11.98 35.34 12.49
CA GLY A 199 -10.88 35.58 11.54
C GLY A 199 -9.47 35.51 12.12
N GLN A 200 -9.30 35.21 13.41
CA GLN A 200 -7.99 35.07 14.05
C GLN A 200 -7.40 33.67 13.81
N PRO A 201 -6.09 33.53 13.54
CA PRO A 201 -5.44 32.23 13.39
C PRO A 201 -5.36 31.52 14.75
N VAL A 202 -5.98 30.35 14.88
CA VAL A 202 -6.08 29.64 16.17
C VAL A 202 -5.27 28.35 16.22
N LYS A 203 -5.08 27.66 15.08
CA LYS A 203 -4.37 26.38 15.06
C LYS A 203 -3.66 26.15 13.73
N LEU A 204 -2.37 25.85 13.81
CA LEU A 204 -1.61 25.27 12.70
C LEU A 204 -1.96 23.78 12.65
N MET A 205 -2.57 23.34 11.55
CA MET A 205 -2.88 21.94 11.31
C MET A 205 -2.04 21.42 10.15
N GLN A 206 -1.40 20.26 10.36
CA GLN A 206 -0.70 19.52 9.33
C GLN A 206 -1.69 18.63 8.59
N VAL A 207 -1.81 18.84 7.27
CA VAL A 207 -2.66 18.04 6.38
C VAL A 207 -1.75 17.13 5.58
N HIS A 208 -1.85 15.84 5.87
CA HIS A 208 -1.13 14.79 5.16
C HIS A 208 -1.89 14.38 3.90
N LYS A 209 -1.20 14.34 2.76
CA LYS A 209 -1.78 13.94 1.48
C LYS A 209 -0.86 12.96 0.77
N ASP A 210 -1.48 11.96 0.15
CA ASP A 210 -0.79 10.94 -0.65
C ASP A 210 -1.26 11.03 -2.10
N LEU A 211 -0.29 10.94 -3.00
CA LEU A 211 -0.49 10.77 -4.44
C LEU A 211 0.33 9.56 -4.89
N TRP A 212 -0.05 8.99 -6.02
CA TRP A 212 0.64 7.85 -6.59
C TRP A 212 0.88 8.08 -8.07
N GLY A 213 1.99 7.55 -8.55
CA GLY A 213 2.44 7.83 -9.89
C GLY A 213 3.36 6.77 -10.44
N VAL A 214 3.67 6.94 -11.71
CA VAL A 214 4.60 6.08 -12.43
C VAL A 214 5.57 6.93 -13.24
N PHE A 215 6.83 6.56 -13.20
CA PHE A 215 7.80 6.97 -14.21
C PHE A 215 7.92 5.86 -15.25
N VAL A 216 7.84 6.23 -16.52
CA VAL A 216 8.10 5.31 -17.64
C VAL A 216 9.29 5.84 -18.41
N PHE A 217 10.27 4.97 -18.62
CA PHE A 217 11.53 5.31 -19.29
C PHE A 217 11.47 4.94 -20.78
N ASP A 218 12.40 5.49 -21.55
CA ASP A 218 12.57 5.29 -22.99
C ASP A 218 11.36 5.68 -23.85
N ILE A 219 10.69 6.76 -23.46
CA ILE A 219 9.55 7.32 -24.19
C ILE A 219 10.01 8.32 -25.27
N GLN A 220 9.45 8.17 -26.47
CA GLN A 220 9.78 9.03 -27.63
C GLN A 220 9.13 10.41 -27.58
N ILE A 221 7.95 10.51 -26.97
CA ILE A 221 7.22 11.77 -26.82
C ILE A 221 7.97 12.65 -25.80
N GLN A 222 8.12 13.93 -26.12
CA GLN A 222 8.89 14.88 -25.33
C GLN A 222 8.15 16.21 -25.15
N GLY A 223 8.45 16.91 -24.06
CA GLY A 223 8.15 18.33 -23.93
C GLY A 223 6.68 18.69 -23.78
N LEU A 224 5.84 17.77 -23.31
CA LEU A 224 4.40 17.98 -23.14
C LEU A 224 3.99 17.74 -21.68
N ALA A 225 3.15 18.62 -21.14
CA ALA A 225 2.50 18.46 -19.86
C ALA A 225 0.98 18.56 -20.03
N VAL A 226 0.26 17.63 -19.42
CA VAL A 226 -1.21 17.56 -19.46
C VAL A 226 -1.71 17.44 -18.03
N THR A 227 -2.70 18.25 -17.66
CA THR A 227 -3.27 18.24 -16.31
C THR A 227 -4.78 18.29 -16.34
N THR A 228 -5.42 17.60 -15.39
CA THR A 228 -6.85 17.72 -15.11
C THR A 228 -7.15 18.79 -14.04
N SER A 229 -6.14 19.26 -13.30
CA SER A 229 -6.33 20.14 -12.13
C SER A 229 -6.35 21.64 -12.49
N ARG A 230 -6.29 21.98 -13.79
CA ARG A 230 -6.12 23.35 -14.32
C ARG A 230 -4.93 24.11 -13.70
N ARG A 231 -3.98 23.38 -13.12
CA ARG A 231 -2.73 23.91 -12.62
C ARG A 231 -1.96 24.53 -13.80
N LYS A 232 -1.38 25.71 -13.56
CA LYS A 232 -0.44 26.30 -14.51
C LYS A 232 0.92 25.65 -14.35
N PHE A 233 1.50 25.20 -15.45
CA PHE A 233 2.91 24.84 -15.49
C PHE A 233 3.76 26.05 -15.88
N TYR A 234 4.97 26.07 -15.33
CA TYR A 234 6.01 27.03 -15.65
C TYR A 234 7.13 26.31 -16.40
N TYR A 235 8.29 26.95 -16.57
CA TYR A 235 9.46 26.32 -17.19
C TYR A 235 9.69 24.89 -16.64
N PRO A 236 9.89 23.87 -17.50
CA PRO A 236 10.07 23.98 -18.94
C PRO A 236 8.77 23.97 -19.78
N TYR A 237 7.58 23.86 -19.20
CA TYR A 237 6.29 23.78 -19.91
C TYR A 237 5.52 25.11 -19.89
N SER A 238 6.14 26.17 -20.39
CA SER A 238 5.60 27.53 -20.31
C SER A 238 4.52 27.87 -21.34
N HIS A 239 4.31 27.03 -22.36
CA HIS A 239 3.45 27.36 -23.49
C HIS A 239 2.09 26.66 -23.41
N PRO A 240 1.01 27.34 -22.96
CA PRO A 240 -0.32 26.72 -22.96
C PRO A 240 -0.80 26.48 -24.40
N TRP A 241 -1.45 25.34 -24.61
CA TRP A 241 -2.04 24.96 -25.90
C TRP A 241 -3.52 24.62 -25.75
N HIS A 242 -4.30 24.93 -26.78
CA HIS A 242 -5.71 24.57 -26.87
C HIS A 242 -5.92 23.74 -28.12
N SER A 243 -6.49 22.55 -27.96
CA SER A 243 -6.87 21.71 -29.11
C SER A 243 -8.09 22.28 -29.82
N SER A 244 -8.45 21.74 -30.99
CA SER A 244 -9.72 22.09 -31.66
C SER A 244 -10.95 21.50 -30.95
N ASP A 245 -10.77 20.51 -30.07
CA ASP A 245 -11.87 19.88 -29.33
C ASP A 245 -12.15 20.64 -28.01
N ILE A 246 -13.25 21.38 -28.03
CA ILE A 246 -13.73 22.17 -26.89
C ILE A 246 -14.02 21.29 -25.67
N ARG A 247 -14.59 20.09 -25.85
CA ARG A 247 -14.93 19.21 -24.72
C ARG A 247 -13.67 18.75 -24.01
N THR A 248 -12.65 18.39 -24.78
CA THR A 248 -11.35 18.01 -24.23
C THR A 248 -10.69 19.19 -23.50
N ASN A 249 -10.68 20.40 -24.08
CA ASN A 249 -10.10 21.59 -23.43
C ASN A 249 -10.82 22.02 -22.14
N GLN A 250 -12.10 21.66 -21.96
CA GLN A 250 -12.82 21.96 -20.71
C GLN A 250 -12.31 21.12 -19.54
N ARG A 251 -11.82 19.91 -19.83
CA ARG A 251 -11.35 18.93 -18.84
C ARG A 251 -9.83 18.91 -18.70
N LEU A 252 -9.11 19.06 -19.81
CA LEU A 252 -7.65 18.96 -19.89
C LEU A 252 -7.03 20.31 -20.21
N SER A 253 -5.91 20.60 -19.57
CA SER A 253 -5.04 21.73 -19.92
C SER A 253 -3.72 21.20 -20.43
N PHE A 254 -3.31 21.69 -21.61
CA PHE A 254 -2.08 21.26 -22.29
C PHE A 254 -1.03 22.36 -22.20
N TYR A 255 0.21 21.97 -21.96
CA TYR A 255 1.36 22.85 -21.88
C TYR A 255 2.56 22.24 -22.58
N GLY A 256 3.19 22.99 -23.46
CA GLY A 256 4.35 22.58 -24.24
C GLY A 256 5.64 23.25 -23.77
N SER A 257 6.78 22.61 -24.02
CA SER A 257 8.10 23.23 -23.88
C SER A 257 8.54 24.04 -25.09
N ASP A 258 8.19 23.57 -26.30
CA ASP A 258 8.41 24.28 -27.55
C ASP A 258 7.09 24.38 -28.35
N PRO A 259 6.62 25.58 -28.73
CA PRO A 259 5.36 25.74 -29.45
C PRO A 259 5.29 24.95 -30.77
N MET A 260 6.39 24.92 -31.54
CA MET A 260 6.43 24.25 -32.84
C MET A 260 6.33 22.73 -32.67
N GLN A 261 7.11 22.13 -31.78
CA GLN A 261 7.00 20.71 -31.46
C GLN A 261 5.64 20.34 -30.88
N THR A 262 5.10 21.17 -29.99
CA THR A 262 3.79 20.94 -29.35
C THR A 262 2.67 20.93 -30.38
N SER A 263 2.66 21.88 -31.31
CA SER A 263 1.67 21.93 -32.41
C SER A 263 1.73 20.71 -33.33
N LYS A 264 2.93 20.18 -33.59
CA LYS A 264 3.12 18.95 -34.39
C LYS A 264 2.65 17.70 -33.63
N LEU A 265 2.92 17.64 -32.33
CA LEU A 265 2.57 16.51 -31.48
C LEU A 265 1.05 16.43 -31.24
N LEU A 266 0.41 17.56 -30.94
CA LEU A 266 -1.01 17.66 -30.59
C LEU A 266 -1.94 17.60 -31.81
N SER A 267 -1.71 16.61 -32.68
CA SER A 267 -2.64 16.22 -33.73
C SER A 267 -3.99 15.78 -33.14
N PRO A 268 -5.11 15.85 -33.89
CA PRO A 268 -6.42 15.43 -33.40
C PRO A 268 -6.45 14.00 -32.83
N GLY A 269 -5.78 13.06 -33.50
CA GLY A 269 -5.68 11.68 -33.02
C GLY A 269 -4.91 11.53 -31.71
N PHE A 270 -3.84 12.32 -31.52
CA PHE A 270 -3.09 12.33 -30.26
C PHE A 270 -3.89 12.95 -29.11
N VAL A 271 -4.63 14.03 -29.38
CA VAL A 271 -5.53 14.66 -28.41
C VAL A 271 -6.64 13.70 -27.97
N LEU A 272 -7.21 12.93 -28.90
CA LEU A 272 -8.20 11.89 -28.57
C LEU A 272 -7.60 10.79 -27.68
N ARG A 273 -6.40 10.27 -28.00
CA ARG A 273 -5.70 9.30 -27.13
C ARG A 273 -5.47 9.86 -25.72
N LEU A 274 -5.11 11.13 -25.59
CA LEU A 274 -5.00 11.78 -24.28
C LEU A 274 -6.35 11.90 -23.56
N ALA A 275 -7.41 12.27 -24.28
CA ALA A 275 -8.75 12.35 -23.73
C ALA A 275 -9.23 10.98 -23.21
N ASP A 276 -8.96 9.90 -23.95
CA ASP A 276 -9.28 8.53 -23.58
C ASP A 276 -8.48 8.09 -22.34
N PHE A 277 -7.16 8.34 -22.30
CA PHE A 277 -6.33 8.05 -21.13
C PHE A 277 -6.85 8.72 -19.85
N PHE A 278 -7.31 9.97 -19.97
CA PHE A 278 -7.89 10.74 -18.88
C PHE A 278 -9.38 10.52 -18.67
N ALA A 279 -10.07 9.67 -19.44
CA ALA A 279 -11.54 9.55 -19.40
C ALA A 279 -12.07 9.19 -18.01
N GLN A 280 -11.37 8.33 -17.28
CA GLN A 280 -11.70 7.91 -15.91
C GLN A 280 -10.64 8.30 -14.88
N ARG A 281 -9.66 9.14 -15.25
CA ARG A 281 -8.54 9.50 -14.40
C ARG A 281 -8.47 11.00 -14.13
N GLN A 282 -7.84 11.31 -13.01
CA GLN A 282 -7.43 12.65 -12.62
C GLN A 282 -5.94 12.60 -12.31
N GLY A 283 -5.23 13.66 -12.67
CA GLY A 283 -3.81 13.76 -12.41
C GLY A 283 -3.09 14.64 -13.43
N ASP A 284 -1.78 14.54 -13.36
CA ASP A 284 -0.82 15.22 -14.21
C ASP A 284 0.01 14.19 -14.98
N LEU A 285 0.11 14.34 -16.29
CA LEU A 285 0.91 13.52 -17.20
C LEU A 285 1.95 14.40 -17.89
N LEU A 286 3.22 14.18 -17.59
CA LEU A 286 4.33 15.00 -18.08
C LEU A 286 5.32 14.14 -18.85
N PHE A 287 5.70 14.60 -20.03
CA PHE A 287 6.78 14.09 -20.85
C PHE A 287 7.95 15.03 -20.74
N HIS A 288 9.06 14.53 -20.24
CA HIS A 288 10.24 15.35 -20.04
C HIS A 288 10.74 15.92 -21.39
N PRO A 289 11.21 17.19 -21.45
CA PRO A 289 11.63 17.81 -22.71
C PRO A 289 12.84 17.13 -23.38
N GLU A 290 13.84 16.74 -22.58
CA GLU A 290 15.10 16.19 -23.11
C GLU A 290 15.29 14.70 -22.80
N ASN A 291 15.16 14.33 -21.52
CA ASN A 291 15.17 12.93 -21.09
C ASN A 291 13.97 12.18 -21.66
N ARG A 292 14.20 10.99 -22.21
CA ARG A 292 13.15 10.11 -22.76
C ARG A 292 12.35 9.45 -21.64
N MET A 293 11.54 10.23 -20.96
CA MET A 293 10.80 9.76 -19.80
C MET A 293 9.46 10.46 -19.63
N LEU A 294 8.51 9.71 -19.09
CA LEU A 294 7.17 10.15 -18.75
C LEU A 294 6.97 10.03 -17.25
N CYS A 295 6.27 10.98 -16.64
CA CYS A 295 5.77 10.90 -15.29
C CYS A 295 4.26 11.11 -15.29
N TYR A 296 3.52 10.14 -14.75
CA TYR A 296 2.12 10.31 -14.37
C TYR A 296 2.00 10.41 -12.85
N LEU A 297 1.17 11.31 -12.36
CA LEU A 297 0.87 11.49 -10.93
C LEU A 297 -0.62 11.73 -10.73
N GLY A 298 -1.27 10.96 -9.85
CA GLY A 298 -2.69 11.07 -9.57
C GLY A 298 -3.07 10.64 -8.14
N PRO A 299 -4.36 10.72 -7.78
CA PRO A 299 -4.84 10.49 -6.41
C PRO A 299 -5.19 9.03 -6.09
N HIS A 300 -5.07 8.11 -7.05
CA HIS A 300 -5.50 6.72 -6.89
C HIS A 300 -4.36 5.84 -6.41
N ASP A 301 -4.57 5.10 -5.32
CA ASP A 301 -3.56 4.21 -4.74
C ASP A 301 -3.25 3.01 -5.63
N LEU A 302 -2.04 3.02 -6.21
CA LEU A 302 -1.53 1.97 -7.08
C LEU A 302 -1.11 0.70 -6.32
N PHE A 303 -0.90 0.80 -5.01
CA PHE A 303 -0.54 -0.32 -4.13
C PHE A 303 -1.76 -0.87 -3.37
N GLN A 304 -2.96 -0.34 -3.63
CA GLN A 304 -4.16 -0.80 -2.96
C GLN A 304 -4.60 -2.20 -3.42
N VAL A 305 -4.67 -3.11 -2.45
CA VAL A 305 -5.14 -4.48 -2.66
C VAL A 305 -6.68 -4.54 -2.66
N SER A 306 -7.26 -5.18 -3.68
CA SER A 306 -8.71 -5.25 -3.88
C SER A 306 -9.50 -6.07 -2.85
N SER A 307 -8.85 -7.01 -2.18
CA SER A 307 -9.46 -7.88 -1.18
C SER A 307 -8.68 -7.74 0.12
N LYS A 308 -9.29 -7.20 1.17
CA LYS A 308 -8.78 -7.31 2.54
C LYS A 308 -9.63 -8.36 3.26
N HIS A 309 -9.21 -9.63 3.23
CA HIS A 309 -9.87 -10.65 4.05
C HIS A 309 -9.57 -10.35 5.52
N ARG A 310 -10.57 -9.87 6.26
CA ARG A 310 -10.41 -9.44 7.66
C ARG A 310 -10.14 -10.58 8.65
N HIS A 311 -10.28 -11.85 8.25
CA HIS A 311 -10.18 -13.00 9.14
C HIS A 311 -9.54 -14.21 8.45
N ILE A 312 -8.22 -14.18 8.25
CA ILE A 312 -7.46 -15.34 7.77
C ILE A 312 -7.15 -16.23 8.99
N ASN A 313 -7.94 -17.31 9.15
CA ASN A 313 -7.87 -18.20 10.31
C ASN A 313 -7.22 -19.56 9.98
N ASP A 314 -7.02 -19.86 8.70
CA ASP A 314 -6.45 -21.11 8.22
C ASP A 314 -5.62 -20.89 6.94
N ILE A 315 -4.78 -21.86 6.60
CA ILE A 315 -3.89 -21.79 5.44
C ILE A 315 -4.66 -21.84 4.11
N SER A 316 -5.83 -22.50 4.08
CA SER A 316 -6.72 -22.50 2.92
C SER A 316 -7.26 -21.11 2.59
N THR A 317 -7.75 -20.37 3.59
CA THR A 317 -8.22 -18.99 3.37
C THR A 317 -7.06 -18.06 3.00
N LEU A 318 -5.87 -18.25 3.59
CA LEU A 318 -4.66 -17.52 3.21
C LEU A 318 -4.33 -17.73 1.73
N ARG A 319 -4.28 -18.98 1.26
CA ARG A 319 -4.06 -19.30 -0.15
C ARG A 319 -5.12 -18.69 -1.06
N GLY A 320 -6.40 -18.78 -0.67
CA GLY A 320 -7.51 -18.19 -1.43
C GLY A 320 -7.38 -16.67 -1.56
N HIS A 321 -7.01 -16.00 -0.48
CA HIS A 321 -6.74 -14.57 -0.44
C HIS A 321 -5.54 -14.19 -1.33
N LEU A 322 -4.39 -14.85 -1.17
CA LEU A 322 -3.20 -14.62 -1.99
C LEU A 322 -3.40 -14.99 -3.47
N ARG A 323 -4.38 -15.84 -3.81
CA ARG A 323 -4.71 -16.12 -5.21
C ARG A 323 -5.55 -15.00 -5.83
N THR A 324 -6.48 -14.43 -5.06
CA THR A 324 -7.55 -13.56 -5.59
C THR A 324 -7.24 -12.07 -5.52
N PHE A 325 -6.30 -11.68 -4.66
CA PHE A 325 -5.90 -10.29 -4.51
C PHE A 325 -5.34 -9.68 -5.81
N LYS A 326 -5.74 -8.45 -6.11
CA LYS A 326 -5.31 -7.70 -7.31
C LYS A 326 -5.07 -6.24 -6.98
N LEU A 327 -4.15 -5.61 -7.71
CA LEU A 327 -3.92 -4.17 -7.70
C LEU A 327 -4.74 -3.54 -8.84
N ARG A 328 -6.06 -3.36 -8.62
CA ARG A 328 -6.99 -2.92 -9.68
C ARG A 328 -6.56 -1.61 -10.34
N GLN A 329 -6.15 -0.63 -9.52
CA GLN A 329 -5.73 0.67 -10.02
C GLN A 329 -4.43 0.60 -10.83
N LEU A 330 -3.50 -0.28 -10.41
CA LEU A 330 -2.27 -0.53 -11.16
C LEU A 330 -2.57 -1.22 -12.49
N GLU A 331 -3.39 -2.27 -12.50
CA GLU A 331 -3.78 -3.00 -13.72
C GLU A 331 -4.48 -2.06 -14.73
N GLN A 332 -5.39 -1.22 -14.25
CA GLN A 332 -6.05 -0.19 -15.07
C GLN A 332 -5.07 0.86 -15.58
N LEU A 333 -4.14 1.35 -14.75
CA LEU A 333 -3.15 2.32 -15.20
C LEU A 333 -2.20 1.72 -16.23
N GLN A 334 -1.74 0.49 -15.99
CA GLN A 334 -0.87 -0.23 -16.91
C GLN A 334 -1.54 -0.41 -18.28
N HIS A 335 -2.78 -0.91 -18.31
CA HIS A 335 -3.51 -1.13 -19.56
C HIS A 335 -3.63 0.17 -20.38
N ASP A 336 -4.14 1.23 -19.75
CA ASP A 336 -4.43 2.47 -20.47
C ASP A 336 -3.16 3.24 -20.85
N LEU A 337 -2.09 3.15 -20.04
CA LEU A 337 -0.81 3.79 -20.37
C LEU A 337 -0.10 3.05 -21.51
N VAL A 338 -0.09 1.72 -21.49
CA VAL A 338 0.47 0.92 -22.60
C VAL A 338 -0.32 1.14 -23.89
N GLN A 339 -1.66 1.16 -23.81
CA GLN A 339 -2.51 1.47 -24.97
C GLN A 339 -2.27 2.90 -25.49
N PHE A 340 -1.99 3.86 -24.61
CA PHE A 340 -1.69 5.23 -24.98
C PHE A 340 -0.32 5.41 -25.64
N LEU A 341 0.69 4.62 -25.21
CA LEU A 341 2.06 4.68 -25.74
C LEU A 341 2.23 4.02 -27.13
N LYS A 342 1.27 3.18 -27.54
CA LYS A 342 1.11 2.71 -28.93
C LYS A 342 0.65 3.87 -29.80
#